data_AF-A0A934IV61-F1
#
_entry.id   AF-A0A934IV61-F1
#
_cell.length_a   1.000
_cell.length_b   1.000
_cell.length_c   1.000
_cell.angle_alpha   90.00
_cell.angle_beta   90.00
_cell.angle_gamma   90.00
#
_symmetry.space_group_name_H-M   'P 1'
#
loop_
_entity.id
_entity.type
_entity.pdbx_description
1 polymer ?
#
loop_
_entity_poly.entity_id
_entity_poly.type
_entity_poly.pdbx_seq_one_letter_code
_entity_poly.pdbx_strand_id
1 'polypeptide(L)'
;MKSLVLGLIVPLFIAVPLPAMAQTGAQCAAIGDDGERLACYDGVFRSGATSPDAVSVTLESEQLIPARPTGRAPATITVSCEADVLQIAFGFAGNTMSSLGRDAGITLQYDLARARSSTLPVNADNTAILIDNSADARAFLDGLNGATNLTVRVTPTSTRSLSVRFRVDAFAQEVAAVEAACGQ
;
A
#
# COMPACT_ATOMS: atom_id res chain seq x y z
N MET A 1 -32.36 -25.62 -60.94
CA MET A 1 -31.82 -26.37 -59.80
C MET A 1 -30.32 -26.56 -59.95
N LYS A 2 -29.51 -25.80 -59.18
CA LYS A 2 -28.22 -26.19 -58.54
C LYS A 2 -27.36 -24.93 -58.32
N SER A 3 -27.49 -24.38 -57.12
CA SER A 3 -26.63 -23.34 -56.57
C SER A 3 -25.29 -23.95 -56.16
N LEU A 4 -24.19 -23.31 -56.53
CA LEU A 4 -22.84 -23.70 -56.13
C LEU A 4 -22.37 -22.69 -55.06
N VAL A 5 -22.34 -23.16 -53.81
CA VAL A 5 -21.93 -22.40 -52.62
C VAL A 5 -20.40 -22.37 -52.58
N LEU A 6 -19.83 -21.17 -52.69
CA LEU A 6 -18.39 -20.92 -52.52
C LEU A 6 -18.14 -20.64 -51.03
N GLY A 7 -17.51 -21.59 -50.33
CA GLY A 7 -17.17 -21.48 -48.91
C GLY A 7 -15.96 -20.57 -48.68
N LEU A 8 -16.17 -19.46 -47.99
CA LEU A 8 -15.14 -18.55 -47.50
C LEU A 8 -14.51 -19.15 -46.23
N ILE A 9 -13.26 -19.63 -46.32
CA ILE A 9 -12.47 -20.11 -45.18
C ILE A 9 -11.85 -18.89 -44.49
N VAL A 10 -12.36 -18.54 -43.30
CA VAL A 10 -11.79 -17.53 -42.41
C VAL A 10 -10.62 -18.16 -41.64
N PRO A 11 -9.40 -17.60 -41.63
CA PRO A 11 -8.32 -18.12 -40.83
C PRO A 11 -8.53 -17.71 -39.37
N LEU A 12 -8.79 -18.70 -38.52
CA LEU A 12 -8.88 -18.57 -37.07
C LEU A 12 -7.47 -18.37 -36.50
N PHE A 13 -7.07 -17.12 -36.25
CA PHE A 13 -5.87 -16.78 -35.48
C PHE A 13 -6.11 -17.12 -33.99
N ILE A 14 -5.59 -18.26 -33.56
CA ILE A 14 -5.53 -18.65 -32.14
C ILE A 14 -4.35 -17.90 -31.51
N ALA A 15 -4.64 -16.85 -30.73
CA ALA A 15 -3.67 -16.21 -29.87
C ALA A 15 -3.35 -17.14 -28.69
N VAL A 16 -2.16 -17.77 -28.71
CA VAL A 16 -1.65 -18.54 -27.57
C VAL A 16 -1.11 -17.54 -26.54
N PRO A 17 -1.64 -17.51 -25.30
CA PRO A 17 -1.04 -16.70 -24.24
C PRO A 17 0.32 -17.31 -23.86
N LEU A 18 1.39 -16.56 -24.10
CA LEU A 18 2.71 -16.92 -23.58
C LEU A 18 2.68 -16.83 -22.04
N PRO A 19 3.23 -17.82 -21.32
CA PRO A 19 3.33 -17.73 -19.87
C PRO A 19 4.25 -16.59 -19.49
N ALA A 20 3.79 -15.74 -18.57
CA ALA A 20 4.63 -14.75 -17.92
C ALA A 20 5.75 -15.48 -17.17
N MET A 21 6.99 -15.27 -17.60
CA MET A 21 8.17 -15.79 -16.91
C MET A 21 8.30 -15.03 -15.59
N ALA A 22 8.13 -15.72 -14.46
CA ALA A 22 8.45 -15.17 -13.15
C ALA A 22 9.93 -14.77 -13.12
N GLN A 23 10.24 -13.59 -12.62
CA GLN A 23 11.63 -13.17 -12.40
C GLN A 23 12.25 -14.10 -11.36
N THR A 24 13.27 -14.84 -11.77
CA THR A 24 14.04 -15.72 -10.87
C THR A 24 15.37 -15.05 -10.55
N GLY A 25 15.97 -15.36 -9.39
CA GLY A 25 17.31 -14.91 -9.02
C GLY A 25 18.41 -15.89 -9.44
N ALA A 26 18.10 -16.80 -10.37
CA ALA A 26 19.03 -17.85 -10.78
C ALA A 26 20.33 -17.28 -11.39
N GLN A 27 20.25 -16.14 -12.07
CA GLN A 27 21.40 -15.41 -12.60
C GLN A 27 22.38 -14.92 -11.53
N CYS A 28 21.92 -14.68 -10.31
CA CYS A 28 22.79 -14.20 -9.22
C CYS A 28 23.62 -15.33 -8.60
N ALA A 29 23.20 -16.59 -8.73
CA ALA A 29 23.90 -17.73 -8.13
C ALA A 29 25.30 -17.99 -8.74
N ALA A 30 25.51 -17.57 -9.99
CA ALA A 30 26.78 -17.72 -10.69
C ALA A 30 27.84 -16.68 -10.27
N ILE A 31 27.46 -15.66 -9.49
CA ILE A 31 28.36 -14.61 -9.04
C ILE A 31 29.22 -15.16 -7.90
N GLY A 32 30.54 -15.20 -8.13
CA GLY A 32 31.52 -15.76 -7.20
C GLY A 32 31.83 -14.84 -6.02
N ASP A 33 31.73 -13.53 -6.22
CA ASP A 33 31.88 -12.55 -5.14
C ASP A 33 30.59 -12.45 -4.32
N ASP A 34 30.73 -12.56 -2.99
CA ASP A 34 29.58 -12.59 -2.09
C ASP A 34 28.85 -11.23 -2.03
N GLY A 35 29.59 -10.12 -2.14
CA GLY A 35 29.04 -8.76 -2.11
C GLY A 35 28.25 -8.44 -3.38
N GLU A 36 28.81 -8.73 -4.55
CA GLU A 36 28.11 -8.57 -5.84
C GLU A 36 26.92 -9.51 -5.94
N ARG A 37 27.03 -10.73 -5.41
CA ARG A 37 25.91 -11.69 -5.38
C ARG A 37 24.75 -11.17 -4.54
N LEU A 38 25.04 -10.59 -3.37
CA LEU A 38 24.01 -10.00 -2.52
C LEU A 38 23.32 -8.82 -3.22
N ALA A 39 24.09 -7.91 -3.81
CA ALA A 39 23.55 -6.77 -4.55
C ALA A 39 22.66 -7.21 -5.74
N CYS A 40 23.02 -8.29 -6.43
CA CYS A 40 22.21 -8.88 -7.48
C CYS A 40 20.88 -9.42 -6.94
N TYR A 41 20.90 -10.16 -5.82
CA TYR A 41 19.67 -10.66 -5.22
C TYR A 41 18.77 -9.54 -4.70
N ASP A 42 19.34 -8.51 -4.08
CA ASP A 42 18.61 -7.32 -3.66
C ASP A 42 17.92 -6.65 -4.86
N GLY A 43 18.62 -6.46 -5.98
CA GLY A 43 18.04 -5.87 -7.19
C GLY A 43 16.93 -6.71 -7.83
N VAL A 44 16.96 -8.04 -7.72
CA VAL A 44 15.95 -8.94 -8.30
C VAL A 44 14.72 -9.08 -7.40
N PHE A 45 14.91 -9.14 -6.08
CA PHE A 45 13.85 -9.55 -5.16
C PHE A 45 13.38 -8.45 -4.21
N ARG A 46 14.20 -7.43 -3.94
CA ARG A 46 13.79 -6.28 -3.13
C ARG A 46 12.98 -5.26 -3.93
N SER A 47 13.00 -5.38 -5.27
CA SER A 47 12.27 -4.50 -6.20
C SER A 47 10.83 -4.96 -6.53
N GLY A 48 10.26 -5.97 -5.86
CA GLY A 48 8.84 -6.32 -5.97
C GLY A 48 8.06 -5.83 -4.74
N ALA A 49 7.22 -4.82 -4.80
CA ALA A 49 6.08 -4.71 -5.72
C ALA A 49 5.86 -3.26 -6.20
N THR A 50 6.56 -2.86 -7.25
CA THR A 50 6.40 -1.52 -7.85
C THR A 50 5.85 -1.68 -9.26
N SER A 51 4.59 -1.27 -9.44
CA SER A 51 4.16 -0.73 -10.73
C SER A 51 5.11 0.43 -11.05
N PRO A 52 5.68 0.56 -12.26
CA PRO A 52 6.78 1.48 -12.54
C PRO A 52 6.48 2.98 -12.28
N ASP A 53 5.26 3.32 -11.86
CA ASP A 53 4.82 4.69 -11.57
C ASP A 53 4.42 4.95 -10.09
N ALA A 54 4.47 3.96 -9.18
CA ALA A 54 4.07 4.20 -7.78
C ALA A 54 4.95 3.42 -6.78
N VAL A 55 5.93 4.10 -6.19
CA VAL A 55 6.70 3.58 -5.05
C VAL A 55 5.81 3.66 -3.81
N SER A 56 5.59 2.54 -3.13
CA SER A 56 4.80 2.50 -1.90
C SER A 56 5.38 1.52 -0.89
N VAL A 57 5.19 1.84 0.40
CA VAL A 57 5.58 1.01 1.54
C VAL A 57 4.38 0.91 2.48
N THR A 58 4.11 -0.29 2.98
CA THR A 58 2.98 -0.57 3.88
C THR A 58 3.46 -1.16 5.20
N LEU A 59 3.03 -0.53 6.30
CA LEU A 59 3.18 -1.03 7.66
C LEU A 59 1.87 -1.66 8.14
N GLU A 60 1.97 -2.82 8.76
CA GLU A 60 0.84 -3.50 9.38
C GLU A 60 0.86 -3.34 10.91
N SER A 61 -0.33 -3.28 11.53
CA SER A 61 -0.45 -3.31 12.99
C SER A 61 -0.22 -4.72 13.53
N GLU A 62 0.52 -4.86 14.62
CA GLU A 62 0.70 -6.16 15.32
C GLU A 62 -0.62 -6.75 15.83
N GLN A 63 -1.59 -5.88 16.13
CA GLN A 63 -2.90 -6.29 16.60
C GLN A 63 -3.87 -6.54 15.44
N LEU A 64 -4.55 -7.68 15.46
CA LEU A 64 -5.63 -7.94 14.51
C LEU A 64 -6.91 -7.23 14.94
N ILE A 65 -7.56 -6.51 14.02
CA ILE A 65 -8.88 -5.90 14.23
C ILE A 65 -9.98 -6.74 13.56
N PRO A 66 -11.25 -6.58 13.95
CA PRO A 66 -12.36 -7.20 13.23
C PRO A 66 -12.35 -6.77 11.76
N ALA A 67 -12.21 -7.74 10.85
CA ALA A 67 -12.18 -7.49 9.42
C ALA A 67 -13.57 -7.66 8.82
N ARG A 68 -13.80 -7.00 7.67
CA ARG A 68 -15.00 -7.20 6.86
C ARG A 68 -14.62 -7.86 5.52
N PRO A 69 -15.46 -8.78 5.01
CA PRO A 69 -16.77 -9.20 5.54
C PRO A 69 -16.70 -10.15 6.75
N THR A 70 -15.59 -10.87 6.96
CA THR A 70 -15.43 -11.81 8.08
C THR A 70 -13.99 -11.87 8.58
N GLY A 71 -13.80 -12.44 9.78
CA GLY A 71 -12.48 -12.74 10.33
C GLY A 71 -11.81 -11.57 11.03
N ARG A 72 -10.47 -11.62 11.08
CA ARG A 72 -9.63 -10.58 11.66
C ARG A 72 -8.42 -10.38 10.77
N ALA A 73 -8.01 -9.13 10.62
CA ALA A 73 -6.85 -8.75 9.80
C ALA A 73 -6.15 -7.55 10.46
N PRO A 74 -4.87 -7.30 10.16
CA PRO A 74 -4.22 -6.09 10.63
C PRO A 74 -4.86 -4.84 10.01
N ALA A 75 -4.72 -3.71 10.70
CA ALA A 75 -4.85 -2.41 10.07
C ALA A 75 -3.54 -2.05 9.38
N THR A 76 -3.58 -1.15 8.41
CA THR A 76 -2.43 -0.80 7.59
C THR A 76 -2.19 0.71 7.56
N ILE A 77 -0.93 1.10 7.42
CA ILE A 77 -0.50 2.44 7.04
C ILE A 77 0.30 2.27 5.76
N THR A 78 -0.20 2.80 4.65
CA THR A 78 0.52 2.81 3.37
C THR A 78 1.01 4.22 3.09
N VAL A 79 2.29 4.37 2.84
CA VAL A 79 2.88 5.60 2.32
C VAL A 79 3.19 5.37 0.85
N SER A 80 2.73 6.27 -0.01
CA SER A 80 2.89 6.14 -1.46
C SER A 80 3.18 7.47 -2.09
N CYS A 81 3.89 7.43 -3.21
CA CYS A 81 4.01 8.57 -4.11
C CYS A 81 3.15 8.34 -5.34
N GLU A 82 2.22 9.25 -5.63
CA GLU A 82 1.42 9.24 -6.84
C GLU A 82 1.41 10.63 -7.46
N ALA A 83 1.84 10.74 -8.73
CA ALA A 83 1.93 12.01 -9.47
C ALA A 83 2.67 13.12 -8.69
N ASP A 84 3.84 12.80 -8.13
CA ASP A 84 4.68 13.68 -7.29
C ASP A 84 4.01 14.16 -5.99
N VAL A 85 2.89 13.55 -5.60
CA VAL A 85 2.20 13.81 -4.34
C VAL A 85 2.47 12.67 -3.38
N LEU A 86 3.06 13.00 -2.24
CA LEU A 86 3.24 12.07 -1.14
C LEU A 86 1.91 11.92 -0.40
N GLN A 87 1.43 10.68 -0.30
CA GLN A 87 0.14 10.35 0.27
C GLN A 87 0.27 9.25 1.32
N ILE A 88 -0.65 9.27 2.28
CA ILE A 88 -0.71 8.29 3.36
C ILE A 88 -2.13 7.76 3.48
N ALA A 89 -2.29 6.44 3.44
CA ALA A 89 -3.55 5.76 3.59
C ALA A 89 -3.58 4.91 4.87
N PHE A 90 -4.58 5.15 5.72
CA PHE A 90 -4.86 4.35 6.91
C PHE A 90 -5.97 3.35 6.60
N GLY A 91 -5.61 2.09 6.38
CA GLY A 91 -6.55 1.00 6.08
C GLY A 91 -7.02 0.29 7.36
N PHE A 92 -8.32 -0.03 7.42
CA PHE A 92 -8.93 -0.66 8.60
C PHE A 92 -9.62 -1.98 8.26
N ALA A 93 -8.88 -2.91 7.64
CA ALA A 93 -9.33 -4.29 7.38
C ALA A 93 -10.72 -4.37 6.68
N GLY A 94 -10.95 -3.50 5.70
CA GLY A 94 -12.20 -3.45 4.92
C GLY A 94 -13.40 -2.82 5.64
N ASN A 95 -13.22 -2.22 6.82
CA ASN A 95 -14.29 -1.49 7.48
C ASN A 95 -14.60 -0.19 6.72
N THR A 96 -15.89 0.16 6.64
CA THR A 96 -16.33 1.41 6.03
C THR A 96 -16.11 2.59 6.97
N MET A 97 -15.39 3.63 6.52
CA MET A 97 -14.96 4.74 7.37
C MET A 97 -15.95 5.91 7.41
N SER A 98 -16.61 6.22 6.31
CA SER A 98 -17.55 7.32 6.19
C SER A 98 -18.94 6.82 5.76
N SER A 99 -20.02 7.38 6.26
CA SER A 99 -21.37 7.05 5.73
C SER A 99 -21.66 7.77 4.43
N LEU A 100 -21.00 8.92 4.22
CA LEU A 100 -21.15 9.79 3.06
C LEU A 100 -20.05 9.58 2.01
N GLY A 101 -19.01 8.80 2.34
CA GLY A 101 -17.89 8.51 1.43
C GLY A 101 -16.98 9.71 1.16
N ARG A 102 -16.96 10.70 2.07
CA ARG A 102 -16.18 11.93 1.88
C ARG A 102 -15.05 12.05 2.87
N ASP A 103 -15.38 11.95 4.15
CA ASP A 103 -14.47 12.22 5.24
C ASP A 103 -14.77 11.35 6.48
N ALA A 104 -13.75 11.18 7.32
CA ALA A 104 -13.83 10.46 8.58
C ALA A 104 -12.92 11.08 9.64
N GLY A 105 -13.35 10.98 10.90
CA GLY A 105 -12.57 11.43 12.05
C GLY A 105 -11.48 10.42 12.40
N ILE A 106 -10.25 10.90 12.53
CA ILE A 106 -9.10 10.13 12.98
C ILE A 106 -8.40 10.83 14.14
N THR A 107 -7.90 10.06 15.10
CA THR A 107 -7.07 10.57 16.19
C THR A 107 -5.75 9.84 16.20
N LEU A 108 -4.65 10.60 16.12
CA LEU A 108 -3.29 10.11 16.09
C LEU A 108 -2.58 10.47 17.40
N GLN A 109 -1.86 9.51 17.97
CA GLN A 109 -1.06 9.72 19.17
C GLN A 109 0.27 8.99 19.03
N TYR A 110 1.36 9.76 19.01
CA TYR A 110 2.74 9.24 19.03
C TYR A 110 3.14 8.96 20.49
N ASP A 111 3.42 7.70 20.81
CA ASP A 111 3.74 7.21 22.15
C ASP A 111 2.83 7.81 23.26
N LEU A 112 3.41 8.59 24.17
CA LEU A 112 2.73 9.25 25.29
C LEU A 112 2.50 10.75 25.04
N ALA A 113 2.74 11.22 23.81
CA ALA A 113 2.50 12.60 23.43
C ALA A 113 0.99 12.93 23.41
N ARG A 114 0.67 14.22 23.29
CA ARG A 114 -0.72 14.68 23.17
C ARG A 114 -1.35 14.13 21.89
N ALA A 115 -2.47 13.42 22.03
CA ALA A 115 -3.27 12.98 20.90
C ALA A 115 -3.82 14.16 20.09
N ARG A 116 -3.82 14.03 18.77
CA ARG A 116 -4.30 15.03 17.80
C ARG A 116 -5.42 14.42 16.99
N SER A 117 -6.59 15.07 17.00
CA SER A 117 -7.75 14.65 16.22
C SER A 117 -7.90 15.55 15.00
N SER A 118 -8.24 14.95 13.86
CA SER A 118 -8.55 15.63 12.61
C SER A 118 -9.67 14.92 11.87
N THR A 119 -10.25 15.60 10.90
CA THR A 119 -11.19 15.03 9.94
C THR A 119 -10.48 15.02 8.60
N LEU A 120 -10.37 13.85 7.98
CA LEU A 120 -9.59 13.62 6.77
C LEU A 120 -10.44 12.96 5.70
N PRO A 121 -10.11 13.14 4.40
CA PRO A 121 -10.81 12.48 3.33
C PRO A 121 -10.69 10.95 3.41
N VAL A 122 -11.61 10.24 2.74
CA VAL A 122 -11.52 8.78 2.55
C VAL A 122 -11.25 8.44 1.10
N ASN A 123 -10.72 7.25 0.84
CA ASN A 123 -10.52 6.76 -0.52
C ASN A 123 -11.85 6.45 -1.23
N ALA A 124 -11.79 6.21 -2.54
CA ALA A 124 -12.97 5.91 -3.36
C ALA A 124 -13.77 4.70 -2.86
N ASP A 125 -13.08 3.68 -2.31
CA ASP A 125 -13.72 2.49 -1.73
C ASP A 125 -14.24 2.72 -0.30
N ASN A 126 -13.96 3.89 0.29
CA ASN A 126 -14.42 4.30 1.62
C ASN A 126 -13.97 3.34 2.75
N THR A 127 -12.80 2.73 2.59
CA THR A 127 -12.21 1.78 3.53
C THR A 127 -10.86 2.24 4.11
N ALA A 128 -10.32 3.34 3.56
CA ALA A 128 -9.12 3.98 4.06
C ALA A 128 -9.34 5.48 4.29
N ILE A 129 -8.72 6.01 5.34
CA ILE A 129 -8.63 7.47 5.60
C ILE A 129 -7.32 7.97 5.00
N LEU A 130 -7.34 9.11 4.31
CA LEU A 130 -6.22 9.61 3.52
C LEU A 130 -5.64 10.91 4.08
N ILE A 131 -4.32 11.02 4.02
CA ILE A 131 -3.62 12.30 3.94
C ILE A 131 -3.17 12.40 2.48
N ASP A 132 -3.83 13.25 1.70
CA ASP A 132 -3.75 13.31 0.23
C ASP A 132 -2.90 14.48 -0.29
N ASN A 133 -2.14 15.13 0.61
CA ASN A 133 -1.25 16.24 0.25
C ASN A 133 0.14 16.07 0.89
N SER A 134 1.18 16.46 0.13
CA SER A 134 2.57 16.24 0.53
C SER A 134 3.03 17.03 1.77
N ALA A 135 2.33 18.10 2.15
CA ALA A 135 2.70 18.92 3.31
C ALA A 135 2.28 18.22 4.62
N ASP A 136 1.02 17.79 4.70
CA ASP A 136 0.51 17.06 5.84
C ASP A 136 1.11 15.66 5.93
N ALA A 137 1.39 15.01 4.79
CA ALA A 137 2.05 13.71 4.76
C ALA A 137 3.45 13.79 5.40
N ARG A 138 4.26 14.79 5.03
CA ARG A 138 5.56 15.03 5.69
C ARG A 138 5.42 15.34 7.16
N ALA A 139 4.48 16.21 7.54
CA ALA A 139 4.27 16.53 8.95
C ALA A 139 3.89 15.29 9.79
N PHE A 140 3.19 14.33 9.19
CA PHE A 140 2.94 13.02 9.81
C PHE A 140 4.22 12.19 9.92
N LEU A 141 5.00 12.07 8.85
CA LEU A 141 6.25 11.29 8.84
C LEU A 141 7.31 11.86 9.79
N ASP A 142 7.44 13.18 9.86
CA ASP A 142 8.26 13.89 10.85
C ASP A 142 7.84 13.54 12.29
N GLY A 143 6.53 13.38 12.52
CA GLY A 143 6.00 12.94 13.81
C GLY A 143 6.37 11.50 14.19
N LEU A 144 6.70 10.65 13.20
CA LEU A 144 7.19 9.29 13.44
C LEU A 144 8.67 9.26 13.81
N ASN A 145 9.44 10.30 13.49
CA ASN A 145 10.86 10.34 13.81
C ASN A 145 11.07 10.34 15.33
N GLY A 146 11.69 9.26 15.82
CA GLY A 146 11.92 9.03 17.24
C GLY A 146 10.71 8.46 18.01
N ALA A 147 9.57 8.25 17.34
CA ALA A 147 8.43 7.55 17.93
C ALA A 147 8.65 6.03 17.89
N THR A 148 8.22 5.34 18.94
CA THR A 148 8.23 3.86 18.96
C THR A 148 6.86 3.31 18.56
N ASN A 149 5.80 3.96 19.02
CA ASN A 149 4.42 3.53 18.80
C ASN A 149 3.58 4.68 18.24
N LEU A 150 2.75 4.36 17.25
CA LEU A 150 1.65 5.21 16.82
C LEU A 150 0.34 4.55 17.23
N THR A 151 -0.46 5.25 18.03
CA THR A 151 -1.83 4.84 18.33
C THR A 151 -2.79 5.63 17.45
N VAL A 152 -3.59 4.92 16.66
CA VAL A 152 -4.62 5.45 15.77
C VAL A 152 -5.99 5.06 16.32
N ARG A 153 -6.85 6.04 16.56
CA ARG A 153 -8.25 5.81 16.98
C ARG A 153 -9.21 6.33 15.92
N VAL A 154 -10.15 5.48 15.53
CA VAL A 154 -11.19 5.78 14.53
C VAL A 154 -12.53 5.17 14.94
N THR A 155 -13.62 5.64 14.35
CA THR A 155 -14.95 5.05 14.53
C THR A 155 -15.54 4.73 13.16
N PRO A 156 -15.49 3.46 12.72
CA PRO A 156 -16.13 3.05 11.48
C PRO A 156 -17.66 3.19 11.55
N THR A 157 -18.34 3.28 10.40
CA THR A 157 -19.78 3.59 10.34
C THR A 157 -20.68 2.58 11.03
N SER A 158 -20.27 1.31 11.03
CA SER A 158 -21.11 0.17 11.39
C SER A 158 -20.53 -0.65 12.55
N THR A 159 -19.54 -0.11 13.27
CA THR A 159 -18.88 -0.80 14.39
C THR A 159 -18.53 0.19 15.50
N ARG A 160 -18.19 -0.35 16.67
CA ARG A 160 -17.58 0.45 17.75
C ARG A 160 -16.25 1.06 17.33
N SER A 161 -15.81 2.07 18.06
CA SER A 161 -14.49 2.68 17.88
C SER A 161 -13.37 1.64 17.97
N LEU A 162 -12.42 1.76 17.06
CA LEU A 162 -11.21 0.97 17.00
C LEU A 162 -10.05 1.81 17.55
N SER A 163 -9.20 1.19 18.35
CA SER A 163 -7.92 1.76 18.78
C SER A 163 -6.84 0.80 18.31
N VAL A 164 -6.01 1.26 17.40
CA VAL A 164 -4.98 0.48 16.72
C VAL A 164 -3.61 0.99 17.12
N ARG A 165 -2.71 0.10 17.51
CA ARG A 165 -1.32 0.44 17.76
C ARG A 165 -0.42 -0.14 16.67
N PHE A 166 0.43 0.72 16.13
CA PHE A 166 1.49 0.39 15.18
C PHE A 166 2.84 0.56 15.85
N ARG A 167 3.77 -0.34 15.52
CA ARG A 167 5.20 -0.22 15.86
C ARG A 167 5.89 0.48 14.70
N VAL A 168 6.43 1.66 14.95
CA VAL A 168 6.92 2.57 13.90
C VAL A 168 8.42 2.81 13.99
N ASP A 169 9.10 2.18 14.93
CA ASP A 169 10.53 2.41 15.21
C ASP A 169 11.47 2.13 14.03
N ALA A 170 11.12 1.16 13.17
CA ALA A 170 11.85 0.86 11.94
C ALA A 170 11.22 1.49 10.67
N PHE A 171 9.98 1.95 10.75
CA PHE A 171 9.18 2.30 9.57
C PHE A 171 9.72 3.55 8.84
N ALA A 172 10.25 4.52 9.57
CA ALA A 172 10.82 5.73 8.96
C ALA A 172 11.97 5.44 7.99
N GLN A 173 12.78 4.40 8.25
CA GLN A 173 13.87 4.01 7.35
C GLN A 173 13.37 3.41 6.04
N GLU A 174 12.23 2.71 6.08
CA GLU A 174 11.62 2.11 4.89
C GLU A 174 10.95 3.19 4.02
N VAL A 175 10.36 4.21 4.64
CA VAL A 175 9.67 5.31 3.95
C VAL A 175 10.64 6.26 3.23
N ALA A 176 11.90 6.36 3.68
CA ALA A 176 12.91 7.23 3.07
C ALA A 176 13.08 6.98 1.54
N ALA A 177 12.91 5.74 1.08
CA ALA A 177 12.96 5.41 -0.34
C ALA A 177 11.75 5.97 -1.12
N VAL A 178 10.58 6.02 -0.49
CA VAL A 178 9.36 6.62 -1.08
C VAL A 178 9.51 8.13 -1.17
N GLU A 179 9.99 8.78 -0.10
CA GLU A 179 10.21 10.24 -0.08
C GLU A 179 11.21 10.67 -1.16
N ALA A 180 12.33 9.97 -1.26
CA ALA A 180 13.34 10.22 -2.30
C ALA A 180 12.77 10.04 -3.71
N ALA A 181 11.93 9.01 -3.92
CA ALA A 181 11.26 8.79 -5.21
C ALA A 181 10.23 9.90 -5.54
N CYS A 182 9.65 10.53 -4.52
CA CYS A 182 8.64 11.57 -4.64
C CYS A 182 9.25 13.00 -4.69
N GLY A 183 10.57 13.10 -4.70
CA GLY A 183 11.31 14.37 -4.72
C GLY A 183 11.11 15.22 -3.47
N GLN A 184 10.84 14.60 -2.31
CA GLN A 184 10.55 15.28 -1.04
C GLN A 184 11.71 15.23 -0.05
#